data_AF-A0A651DWX0-F1
#
_entry.id   AF-A0A651DWX0-F1
#
_cell.length_a   1.000
_cell.length_b   1.000
_cell.length_c   1.000
_cell.angle_alpha   90.00
_cell.angle_beta   90.00
_cell.angle_gamma   90.00
#
_symmetry.space_group_name_H-M   'P 1'
#
loop_
_entity.id
_entity.type
_entity.pdbx_description
1 polymer ?
#
loop_
_entity_poly.entity_id
_entity_poly.type
_entity_poly.pdbx_seq_one_letter_code
_entity_poly.pdbx_strand_id
1 'polypeptide(L)'
;MTRFVCDRTDDQCKIVQERLLQQDTKHVLPINRIQSAQVARRQSDNNALYQAVLETDDGTISLSRASSSWRYPHARAVNQINQFLEDAEQQQLQWRFGQFGLFLFSLPLLVGLALPVLSRPVIDLTIDPLHRDLKLQRRRWWQASGKEARIPLDQIDDVDVNLYRNSMKRKRSTTYTTVIRLKSGEHVPLFQISKSKAFRHAAQLKAYLGK
;
A
#
# COMPACT_ATOMS: atom_id res chain seq x y z
N MET A 1 -5.39 -17.69 -10.89
CA MET A 1 -5.39 -17.32 -12.33
C MET A 1 -5.91 -18.51 -13.12
N THR A 2 -6.62 -18.32 -14.23
CA THR A 2 -6.97 -19.42 -15.13
C THR A 2 -6.20 -19.27 -16.44
N ARG A 3 -5.66 -20.36 -16.95
CA ARG A 3 -5.02 -20.44 -18.26
C ARG A 3 -5.72 -21.51 -19.07
N PHE A 4 -6.08 -21.19 -20.30
CA PHE A 4 -6.62 -22.11 -21.28
C PHE A 4 -5.62 -22.25 -22.42
N VAL A 5 -5.22 -23.47 -22.74
CA VAL A 5 -4.27 -23.77 -23.82
C VAL A 5 -4.84 -24.87 -24.68
N CYS A 6 -4.99 -24.65 -25.97
CA CYS A 6 -5.34 -25.69 -26.93
C CYS A 6 -4.23 -25.83 -27.96
N ASP A 7 -3.95 -27.08 -28.33
CA ASP A 7 -2.98 -27.44 -29.36
C ASP A 7 -3.60 -28.49 -30.28
N ARG A 8 -3.79 -28.14 -31.56
CA ARG A 8 -4.31 -29.05 -32.58
C ARG A 8 -3.33 -30.18 -32.92
N THR A 9 -2.03 -29.99 -32.69
CA THR A 9 -1.00 -31.03 -32.90
C THR A 9 -1.17 -32.17 -31.90
N ASP A 10 -1.48 -31.83 -30.65
CA ASP A 10 -1.72 -32.79 -29.57
C ASP A 10 -3.20 -33.25 -29.50
N ASP A 11 -4.08 -32.66 -30.33
CA ASP A 11 -5.54 -32.77 -30.29
C ASP A 11 -6.13 -32.55 -28.88
N GLN A 12 -5.55 -31.62 -28.11
CA GLN A 12 -5.88 -31.43 -26.70
C GLN A 12 -5.98 -29.97 -26.27
N CYS A 13 -6.97 -29.72 -25.41
CA CYS A 13 -7.12 -28.50 -24.63
C CYS A 13 -6.87 -28.76 -23.14
N LYS A 14 -6.16 -27.83 -22.52
CA LYS A 14 -5.71 -27.85 -21.12
C LYS A 14 -6.22 -26.59 -20.42
N ILE A 15 -7.07 -26.77 -19.41
CA ILE A 15 -7.53 -25.70 -18.52
C ILE A 15 -6.74 -25.83 -17.23
N VAL A 16 -5.92 -24.84 -16.91
CA VAL A 16 -5.10 -24.78 -15.70
C VAL A 16 -5.64 -23.66 -14.81
N GLN A 17 -6.12 -24.01 -13.63
CA GLN A 17 -6.63 -23.04 -12.66
C GLN A 17 -5.69 -22.91 -11.45
N GLU A 18 -4.82 -21.91 -11.48
CA GLU A 18 -3.83 -21.62 -10.46
C GLU A 18 -4.46 -21.00 -9.20
N ARG A 19 -4.11 -21.54 -8.03
CA ARG A 19 -4.38 -20.95 -6.69
C ARG A 19 -3.08 -20.39 -6.12
N LEU A 20 -3.16 -19.29 -5.39
CA LEU A 20 -2.00 -18.71 -4.69
C LEU A 20 -1.37 -19.66 -3.64
N LEU A 21 -2.12 -20.67 -3.17
CA LEU A 21 -1.73 -21.52 -2.04
C LEU A 21 -2.04 -23.02 -2.21
N GLN A 22 -2.50 -23.47 -3.38
CA GLN A 22 -2.93 -24.86 -3.60
C GLN A 22 -2.58 -25.36 -5.00
N GLN A 23 -2.50 -26.68 -5.17
CA GLN A 23 -2.24 -27.34 -6.46
C GLN A 23 -3.22 -26.87 -7.54
N ASP A 24 -2.68 -26.68 -8.73
CA ASP A 24 -3.43 -26.26 -9.91
C ASP A 24 -4.44 -27.33 -10.30
N THR A 25 -5.70 -26.93 -10.50
CA THR A 25 -6.67 -27.84 -11.11
C THR A 25 -6.40 -27.87 -12.60
N LYS A 26 -5.99 -29.02 -13.13
CA LYS A 26 -5.74 -29.24 -14.55
C LYS A 26 -6.83 -30.13 -15.13
N HIS A 27 -7.66 -29.58 -16.00
CA HIS A 27 -8.56 -30.34 -16.85
C HIS A 27 -7.92 -30.50 -18.22
N VAL A 28 -7.82 -31.72 -18.71
CA VAL A 28 -7.38 -32.02 -20.08
C VAL A 28 -8.58 -32.63 -20.80
N LEU A 29 -8.93 -32.07 -21.94
CA LEU A 29 -10.02 -32.54 -22.79
C LEU A 29 -9.58 -32.52 -24.25
N PRO A 30 -9.99 -33.50 -25.06
CA PRO A 30 -9.71 -33.48 -26.49
C PRO A 30 -10.48 -32.34 -27.17
N ILE A 31 -9.93 -31.77 -28.25
CA ILE A 31 -10.53 -30.61 -28.92
C ILE A 31 -11.91 -30.96 -29.49
N ASN A 32 -12.06 -32.16 -30.03
CA ASN A 32 -13.31 -32.65 -30.61
C ASN A 32 -14.50 -32.74 -29.64
N ARG A 33 -14.26 -32.72 -28.32
CA ARG A 33 -15.31 -32.67 -27.30
C ARG A 33 -15.79 -31.26 -26.99
N ILE A 34 -15.15 -30.24 -27.54
CA ILE A 34 -15.54 -28.84 -27.36
C ILE A 34 -16.46 -28.45 -28.50
N GLN A 35 -17.71 -28.16 -28.15
CA GLN A 35 -18.72 -27.73 -29.13
C GLN A 35 -18.63 -26.23 -29.37
N SER A 36 -18.59 -25.45 -28.28
CA SER A 36 -18.51 -24.00 -28.35
C SER A 36 -18.02 -23.41 -27.03
N ALA A 37 -17.73 -22.10 -27.03
CA ALA A 37 -17.64 -21.30 -25.82
C ALA A 37 -18.80 -20.31 -25.75
N GLN A 38 -19.30 -20.06 -24.54
CA GLN A 38 -20.40 -19.13 -24.30
C GLN A 38 -20.17 -18.25 -23.07
N VAL A 39 -20.87 -17.11 -23.04
CA VAL A 39 -20.94 -16.27 -21.84
C VAL A 39 -22.18 -16.65 -21.05
N ALA A 40 -21.98 -17.42 -19.99
CA ALA A 40 -23.04 -17.71 -19.03
C ALA A 40 -23.38 -16.46 -18.22
N ARG A 41 -24.67 -16.18 -18.05
CA ARG A 41 -25.20 -15.12 -17.18
C ARG A 41 -25.89 -15.77 -15.99
N ARG A 42 -25.51 -15.35 -14.78
CA ARG A 42 -26.19 -15.69 -13.53
C ARG A 42 -26.69 -14.41 -12.87
N GLN A 43 -27.86 -14.47 -12.26
CA GLN A 43 -28.39 -13.38 -11.45
C GLN A 43 -28.08 -13.66 -9.98
N SER A 44 -27.45 -12.71 -9.29
CA SER A 44 -27.16 -12.78 -7.86
C SER A 44 -27.47 -11.42 -7.25
N ASP A 45 -28.37 -11.38 -6.27
CA ASP A 45 -28.73 -10.17 -5.51
C ASP A 45 -28.88 -8.91 -6.39
N ASN A 46 -29.76 -8.99 -7.40
CA ASN A 46 -30.04 -7.93 -8.39
C ASN A 46 -28.87 -7.51 -9.31
N ASN A 47 -27.71 -8.16 -9.23
CA ASN A 47 -26.60 -7.94 -10.13
C ASN A 47 -26.45 -9.08 -11.14
N ALA A 48 -26.27 -8.73 -12.42
CA ALA A 48 -25.90 -9.69 -13.45
C ALA A 48 -24.42 -10.03 -13.34
N LEU A 49 -24.12 -11.31 -13.14
CA LEU A 49 -22.77 -11.84 -13.12
C LEU A 49 -22.55 -12.68 -14.38
N TYR A 50 -21.42 -12.46 -15.04
CA TYR A 50 -21.04 -13.10 -16.28
C TYR A 50 -19.83 -14.00 -16.05
N GLN A 51 -19.78 -15.08 -16.81
CA GLN A 51 -18.72 -16.08 -16.74
C GLN A 51 -18.50 -16.71 -18.12
N ALA A 52 -17.25 -16.88 -18.52
CA ALA A 52 -16.92 -17.67 -19.71
C ALA A 52 -17.00 -19.16 -19.37
N VAL A 53 -17.74 -19.92 -20.19
CA VAL A 53 -17.89 -21.38 -20.07
C VAL A 53 -17.59 -22.03 -21.42
N LEU A 54 -17.03 -23.23 -21.38
CA LEU A 54 -16.97 -24.15 -22.51
C LEU A 54 -18.17 -25.06 -22.47
N GLU A 55 -18.78 -25.28 -23.62
CA GLU A 55 -19.75 -26.33 -23.85
C GLU A 55 -19.03 -27.55 -24.41
N THR A 56 -19.23 -28.66 -23.73
CA THR A 56 -18.67 -29.96 -24.10
C THR A 56 -19.77 -31.00 -24.15
N ASP A 57 -19.49 -32.14 -24.76
CA ASP A 57 -20.45 -33.26 -24.83
C ASP A 57 -20.92 -33.73 -23.44
N ASP A 58 -20.05 -33.62 -22.44
CA ASP A 58 -20.29 -34.04 -21.05
C ASP A 58 -20.92 -32.93 -20.19
N GLY A 59 -21.21 -31.75 -20.77
CA GLY A 59 -21.81 -30.60 -20.09
C GLY A 59 -20.95 -29.33 -20.18
N THR A 60 -21.10 -28.45 -19.18
CA THR A 60 -20.44 -27.12 -19.20
C THR A 60 -19.23 -27.08 -18.27
N ILE A 61 -18.09 -26.59 -18.77
CA ILE A 61 -16.86 -26.41 -18.00
C ILE A 61 -16.56 -24.92 -17.86
N SER A 62 -16.40 -24.46 -16.63
CA SER A 62 -16.11 -23.04 -16.38
C SER A 62 -14.65 -22.67 -16.66
N LEU A 63 -14.45 -21.62 -17.48
CA LEU A 63 -13.14 -21.05 -17.80
C LEU A 63 -12.68 -19.99 -16.80
N SER A 64 -13.58 -19.44 -15.99
CA SER A 64 -13.23 -18.46 -14.95
C SER A 64 -13.74 -18.92 -13.60
N ARG A 65 -12.88 -18.88 -12.58
CA ARG A 65 -13.31 -19.24 -11.21
C ARG A 65 -14.34 -18.29 -10.62
N ALA A 66 -14.24 -17.01 -10.98
CA ALA A 66 -15.17 -15.99 -10.54
C ALA A 66 -16.01 -15.52 -11.72
N SER A 67 -17.29 -15.33 -11.44
CA SER A 67 -18.16 -14.52 -12.27
C SER A 67 -17.94 -13.04 -11.94
N SER A 68 -18.06 -12.15 -12.92
CA SER A 68 -17.91 -10.70 -12.71
C SER A 68 -19.08 -9.95 -13.32
N SER A 69 -19.35 -8.73 -12.85
CA SER A 69 -20.39 -7.87 -13.44
C SER A 69 -20.05 -7.36 -14.85
N TRP A 70 -18.85 -7.67 -15.37
CA TRP A 70 -18.33 -7.13 -16.61
C TRP A 70 -18.44 -8.19 -17.70
N ARG A 71 -19.40 -8.04 -18.61
CA ARG A 71 -19.60 -8.98 -19.72
C ARG A 71 -18.45 -9.00 -20.73
N TYR A 72 -17.89 -7.83 -21.04
CA TYR A 72 -16.95 -7.65 -22.16
C TYR A 72 -15.69 -8.53 -22.08
N PRO A 73 -14.97 -8.65 -20.94
CA PRO A 73 -13.80 -9.52 -20.85
C PRO A 73 -14.11 -11.00 -21.10
N HIS A 74 -15.30 -11.48 -20.68
CA HIS A 74 -15.74 -12.86 -20.94
C HIS A 74 -16.14 -13.05 -22.40
N ALA A 75 -16.84 -12.08 -22.99
CA ALA A 75 -17.22 -12.12 -24.40
C ALA A 75 -16.01 -12.15 -25.34
N ARG A 76 -14.96 -11.36 -25.03
CA ARG A 76 -13.70 -11.39 -25.79
C ARG A 76 -13.05 -12.78 -25.76
N ALA A 77 -13.03 -13.41 -24.60
CA ALA A 77 -12.49 -14.76 -24.44
C ALA A 77 -13.26 -15.80 -25.25
N VAL A 78 -14.58 -15.77 -25.13
CA VAL A 78 -15.48 -16.64 -25.87
C VAL A 78 -15.29 -16.49 -27.37
N ASN A 79 -15.22 -15.25 -27.88
CA ASN A 79 -15.01 -15.01 -29.31
C ASN A 79 -13.66 -15.56 -29.78
N GLN A 80 -12.58 -15.40 -29.00
CA GLN A 80 -11.26 -15.95 -29.37
C GLN A 80 -11.25 -17.48 -29.39
N ILE A 81 -11.97 -18.12 -28.47
CA ILE A 81 -12.08 -19.58 -28.44
C ILE A 81 -12.90 -20.07 -29.62
N ASN A 82 -14.06 -19.46 -29.90
CA ASN A 82 -14.90 -19.85 -31.03
C ASN A 82 -14.19 -19.64 -32.37
N GLN A 83 -13.46 -18.52 -32.52
CA GLN A 83 -12.61 -18.30 -33.71
C GLN A 83 -11.57 -19.40 -33.88
N PHE A 84 -10.89 -19.82 -32.81
CA PHE A 84 -9.95 -20.93 -32.88
C PHE A 84 -10.62 -22.26 -33.24
N LEU A 85 -11.84 -22.53 -32.75
CA LEU A 85 -12.57 -23.75 -33.08
C LEU A 85 -12.99 -23.78 -34.56
N GLU A 86 -13.41 -22.63 -35.10
CA GLU A 86 -13.81 -22.45 -36.50
C GLU A 86 -12.61 -22.43 -37.46
N ASP A 87 -11.48 -21.85 -37.06
CA ASP A 87 -10.27 -21.73 -37.87
C ASP A 87 -9.36 -22.96 -37.69
N ALA A 88 -9.36 -23.84 -38.70
CA ALA A 88 -8.50 -25.02 -38.73
C ALA A 88 -7.02 -24.72 -38.99
N GLU A 89 -6.68 -23.53 -39.53
CA GLU A 89 -5.29 -23.15 -39.80
C GLU A 89 -4.58 -22.72 -38.50
N GLN A 90 -5.33 -22.21 -37.53
CA GLN A 90 -4.79 -21.85 -36.23
C GLN A 90 -4.41 -23.09 -35.42
N GLN A 91 -3.12 -23.41 -35.37
CA GLN A 91 -2.59 -24.60 -34.68
C GLN A 91 -2.72 -24.55 -33.15
N GLN A 92 -2.59 -23.35 -32.55
CA GLN A 92 -2.56 -23.19 -31.11
C GLN A 92 -3.34 -21.96 -30.65
N LEU A 93 -3.99 -22.11 -29.49
CA LEU A 93 -4.61 -21.01 -28.76
C LEU A 93 -4.09 -20.99 -27.33
N GLN A 94 -3.61 -19.82 -26.88
CA GLN A 94 -3.29 -19.60 -25.48
C GLN A 94 -4.04 -18.39 -24.95
N TRP A 95 -4.87 -18.61 -23.94
CA TRP A 95 -5.64 -17.58 -23.29
C TRP A 95 -5.40 -17.58 -21.78
N ARG A 96 -5.35 -16.39 -21.17
CA ARG A 96 -5.06 -16.21 -19.74
C ARG A 96 -6.07 -15.24 -19.13
N PHE A 97 -6.67 -15.67 -18.02
CA PHE A 97 -7.65 -14.92 -17.24
C PHE A 97 -7.20 -14.79 -15.79
N GLY A 98 -6.76 -13.61 -15.40
CA GLY A 98 -6.28 -13.41 -14.04
C GLY A 98 -5.65 -12.04 -13.85
N GLN A 99 -6.12 -11.36 -12.80
CA GLN A 99 -5.71 -10.08 -12.22
C GLN A 99 -4.37 -9.48 -12.70
N PHE A 100 -4.45 -8.65 -13.75
CA PHE A 100 -3.48 -7.55 -13.95
C PHE A 100 -3.75 -6.35 -13.00
N GLY A 101 -4.82 -6.39 -12.19
CA GLY A 101 -5.25 -5.25 -11.38
C GLY A 101 -4.66 -5.17 -9.97
N LEU A 102 -4.38 -6.28 -9.28
CA LEU A 102 -4.04 -6.22 -7.85
C LEU A 102 -2.57 -5.86 -7.56
N PHE A 103 -1.64 -6.16 -8.47
CA PHE A 103 -0.23 -5.83 -8.24
C PHE A 103 0.01 -4.31 -8.26
N LEU A 104 -0.70 -3.57 -9.12
CA LEU A 104 -0.55 -2.11 -9.26
C LEU A 104 -1.03 -1.31 -8.05
N PHE A 105 -1.92 -1.85 -7.20
CA PHE A 105 -2.40 -1.16 -6.00
C PHE A 105 -1.62 -1.48 -4.72
N SER A 106 -0.82 -2.56 -4.71
CA SER A 106 -0.02 -2.93 -3.55
C SER A 106 1.21 -2.03 -3.36
N LEU A 107 1.83 -1.59 -4.45
CA LEU A 107 3.01 -0.72 -4.43
C LEU A 107 2.74 0.67 -3.82
N PRO A 108 1.69 1.42 -4.22
CA PRO A 108 1.42 2.74 -3.64
C PRO A 108 0.97 2.65 -2.18
N LEU A 109 0.41 1.52 -1.74
CA LEU A 109 0.03 1.33 -0.33
C LEU A 109 1.27 1.17 0.56
N LEU A 110 2.27 0.40 0.12
CA LEU A 110 3.55 0.24 0.81
C LEU A 110 4.38 1.53 0.83
N VAL A 111 4.46 2.23 -0.30
CA VAL A 111 5.15 3.53 -0.39
C VAL A 111 4.42 4.60 0.42
N GLY A 112 3.08 4.62 0.36
CA GLY A 112 2.23 5.54 1.10
C GLY A 112 2.29 5.37 2.62
N LEU A 113 2.44 4.14 3.11
CA LEU A 113 2.62 3.83 4.53
C LEU A 113 4.03 4.14 5.06
N ALA A 114 5.07 4.05 4.21
CA ALA A 114 6.44 4.34 4.62
C ALA A 114 6.70 5.86 4.79
N LEU A 115 6.14 6.69 3.90
CA LEU A 115 6.33 8.15 3.90
C LEU A 115 6.07 8.87 5.25
N PRO A 116 5.00 8.59 6.02
CA PRO A 116 4.76 9.25 7.30
C PRO A 116 5.70 8.79 8.43
N VAL A 117 6.22 7.56 8.36
CA VAL A 117 7.22 7.08 9.34
C VAL A 117 8.55 7.79 9.09
N LEU A 118 8.90 7.96 7.81
CA LEU A 118 10.09 8.69 7.45
C LEU A 118 9.94 10.17 7.83
N SER A 119 8.79 10.85 7.62
CA SER A 119 8.63 12.31 7.83
C SER A 119 8.78 12.89 9.24
N ARG A 120 9.27 12.14 10.23
CA ARG A 120 9.49 12.65 11.58
C ARG A 120 10.64 13.67 11.62
N PRO A 121 10.40 14.89 12.14
CA PRO A 121 11.46 15.86 12.36
C PRO A 121 12.36 15.42 13.52
N VAL A 122 13.66 15.58 13.32
CA VAL A 122 14.73 15.44 14.31
C VAL A 122 15.17 16.85 14.69
N ILE A 123 15.48 17.06 15.97
CA ILE A 123 16.03 18.32 16.47
C ILE A 123 17.38 18.00 17.06
N ASP A 124 18.41 18.52 16.43
CA ASP A 124 19.78 18.43 16.91
C ASP A 124 20.08 19.68 17.74
N LEU A 125 20.62 19.46 18.94
CA LEU A 125 21.02 20.51 19.88
C LEU A 125 22.53 20.42 20.06
N THR A 126 23.25 21.44 19.60
CA THR A 126 24.71 21.48 19.68
C THR A 126 25.13 22.76 20.37
N ILE A 127 25.99 22.67 21.38
CA ILE A 127 26.58 23.85 22.02
C ILE A 127 27.82 24.23 21.21
N ASP A 128 27.89 25.49 20.76
CA ASP A 128 29.10 26.05 20.17
C ASP A 128 29.96 26.65 21.29
N PRO A 129 31.07 25.98 21.70
CA PRO A 129 31.87 26.43 22.82
C PRO A 129 32.60 27.75 22.55
N LEU A 130 32.83 28.11 21.28
CA LEU A 130 33.50 29.37 20.91
C LEU A 130 32.57 30.57 21.08
N HIS A 131 31.31 30.43 20.66
CA HIS A 131 30.36 31.54 20.64
C HIS A 131 29.43 31.56 21.87
N ARG A 132 29.47 30.51 22.71
CA ARG A 132 28.54 30.30 23.83
C ARG A 132 27.07 30.34 23.39
N ASP A 133 26.79 29.78 22.22
CA ASP A 133 25.46 29.69 21.65
C ASP A 133 24.98 28.24 21.65
N LEU A 134 23.69 28.05 21.94
CA LEU A 134 22.96 26.83 21.65
C LEU A 134 22.48 26.87 20.21
N LYS A 135 23.03 26.01 19.36
CA LYS A 135 22.54 25.79 17.99
C LYS A 135 21.44 24.75 18.03
N LEU A 136 20.26 25.18 17.60
CA LEU A 136 19.08 24.35 17.43
C LEU A 136 18.85 24.13 15.95
N GLN A 137 19.01 22.89 15.49
CA GLN A 137 18.80 22.54 14.10
C GLN A 137 17.59 21.61 13.96
N ARG A 138 16.53 22.09 13.29
CA ARG A 138 15.36 21.27 12.97
C ARG A 138 15.47 20.74 11.55
N ARG A 139 15.64 19.43 11.40
CA ARG A 139 15.74 18.76 10.11
C ARG A 139 14.95 17.46 10.10
N ARG A 140 14.66 16.91 8.93
CA ARG A 140 14.19 15.53 8.83
C ARG A 140 15.41 14.59 8.88
N TRP A 141 15.23 13.35 9.37
CA TRP A 141 16.36 12.41 9.53
C TRP A 141 17.14 12.13 8.23
N TRP A 142 16.50 12.29 7.06
CA TRP A 142 17.14 12.13 5.75
C TRP A 142 17.65 13.45 5.13
N GLN A 143 17.46 14.58 5.81
CA GLN A 143 17.94 15.87 5.33
C GLN A 143 19.33 16.16 5.92
N ALA A 144 20.28 16.49 5.06
CA ALA A 144 21.63 16.88 5.49
C ALA A 144 21.64 18.24 6.21
N SER A 145 20.72 19.14 5.85
CA SER A 145 20.57 20.47 6.46
C SER A 145 19.10 20.78 6.75
N GLY A 146 18.86 21.57 7.78
CA GLY A 146 17.54 22.03 8.20
C GLY A 146 17.58 23.46 8.73
N LYS A 147 16.45 23.94 9.26
CA LYS A 147 16.36 25.30 9.79
C LYS A 147 17.19 25.38 11.07
N GLU A 148 18.15 26.30 11.10
CA GLU A 148 18.99 26.59 12.25
C GLU A 148 18.45 27.81 12.99
N ALA A 149 18.41 27.71 14.31
CA ALA A 149 18.22 28.84 15.21
C ALA A 149 19.37 28.84 16.22
N ARG A 150 19.95 30.01 16.46
CA ARG A 150 21.02 30.19 17.45
C ARG A 150 20.45 30.94 18.63
N ILE A 151 20.65 30.40 19.82
CA ILE A 151 20.16 30.98 21.07
C ILE A 151 21.36 31.17 21.98
N PRO A 152 21.74 32.40 22.31
CA PRO A 152 22.82 32.66 23.26
C PRO A 152 22.54 32.00 24.62
N LEU A 153 23.51 31.29 25.19
CA LEU A 153 23.34 30.55 26.44
C LEU A 153 23.02 31.46 27.63
N ASP A 154 23.49 32.70 27.60
CA ASP A 154 23.22 33.72 28.62
C ASP A 154 21.76 34.19 28.62
N GLN A 155 21.07 34.08 27.49
CA GLN A 155 19.64 34.39 27.36
C GLN A 155 18.75 33.25 27.86
N ILE A 156 19.29 32.05 28.09
CA ILE A 156 18.54 30.92 28.59
C ILE A 156 18.35 31.07 30.10
N ASP A 157 17.08 31.15 30.51
CA ASP A 157 16.70 31.21 31.91
C ASP A 157 16.59 29.80 32.48
N ASP A 158 15.67 28.99 31.94
CA ASP A 158 15.38 27.62 32.39
C ASP A 158 14.81 26.76 31.23
N VAL A 159 14.65 25.45 31.46
CA VAL A 159 13.94 24.52 30.58
C VAL A 159 12.66 24.03 31.28
N ASP A 160 11.52 24.07 30.61
CA ASP A 160 10.25 23.62 31.21
C ASP A 160 9.44 22.74 30.25
N VAL A 161 8.32 22.21 30.73
CA VAL A 161 7.36 21.43 29.94
C VAL A 161 6.03 22.19 29.87
N ASN A 162 5.75 22.76 28.70
CA ASN A 162 4.47 23.40 28.43
C ASN A 162 3.40 22.38 28.04
N LEU A 163 2.19 22.59 28.56
CA LEU A 163 1.00 21.82 28.21
C LEU A 163 0.23 22.53 27.09
N TYR A 164 0.14 21.90 25.92
CA TYR A 164 -0.74 22.39 24.86
C TYR A 164 -2.04 21.59 24.84
N ARG A 165 -3.15 22.26 25.18
CA ARG A 165 -4.49 21.67 25.16
C ARG A 165 -5.15 21.99 23.81
N ASN A 166 -5.08 21.04 22.88
CA ASN A 166 -5.65 21.25 21.56
C ASN A 166 -7.18 21.08 21.62
N SER A 167 -7.92 22.18 21.51
CA SER A 167 -9.39 22.22 21.68
C SER A 167 -10.18 21.66 20.49
N MET A 168 -9.54 21.48 19.33
CA MET A 168 -10.21 21.08 18.08
C MET A 168 -10.39 19.57 17.86
N LYS A 169 -9.82 18.68 18.71
CA LYS A 169 -9.97 17.22 18.53
C LYS A 169 -11.08 16.67 19.43
N ARG A 170 -12.02 15.91 18.84
CA ARG A 170 -13.11 15.16 19.53
C ARG A 170 -12.61 14.28 20.70
N LYS A 171 -11.34 13.87 20.68
CA LYS A 171 -10.63 13.31 21.83
C LYS A 171 -9.65 14.35 22.40
N ARG A 172 -9.84 14.72 23.66
CA ARG A 172 -8.96 15.60 24.45
C ARG A 172 -7.58 14.96 24.62
N SER A 173 -6.71 15.08 23.61
CA SER A 173 -5.32 14.66 23.71
C SER A 173 -4.49 15.81 24.23
N THR A 174 -3.94 15.67 25.43
CA THR A 174 -2.97 16.61 26.00
C THR A 174 -1.60 16.35 25.39
N THR A 175 -1.04 17.35 24.71
CA THR A 175 0.32 17.26 24.15
C THR A 175 1.27 18.01 25.06
N TYR A 176 2.36 17.35 25.47
CA TYR A 176 3.39 17.93 26.31
C TYR A 176 4.54 18.39 25.42
N THR A 177 5.03 19.61 25.62
CA THR A 177 6.09 20.20 24.81
C THR A 177 7.24 20.65 25.70
N THR A 178 8.42 20.09 25.52
CA THR A 178 9.63 20.62 26.18
C THR A 178 9.96 21.98 25.56
N VAL A 179 10.13 23.02 26.37
CA VAL A 179 10.40 24.41 25.96
C VAL A 179 11.66 24.93 26.64
N ILE A 180 12.43 25.75 25.93
CA ILE A 180 13.47 26.57 26.54
C ILE A 180 12.83 27.91 26.87
N ARG A 181 12.90 28.33 28.14
CA ARG A 181 12.46 29.64 28.59
C ARG A 181 13.64 30.60 28.49
N LEU A 182 13.45 31.68 27.74
CA LEU A 182 14.41 32.76 27.64
C LEU A 182 14.16 33.80 28.74
N LYS A 183 15.21 34.53 29.13
CA LYS A 183 15.11 35.66 30.08
C LYS A 183 14.17 36.77 29.61
N SER A 184 13.93 36.86 28.30
CA SER A 184 12.94 37.76 27.71
C SER A 184 11.48 37.38 28.03
N GLY A 185 11.25 36.19 28.60
CA GLY A 185 9.91 35.61 28.79
C GLY A 185 9.41 34.82 27.57
N GLU A 186 10.18 34.77 26.47
CA GLU A 186 9.87 33.97 25.30
C GLU A 186 10.06 32.47 25.57
N HIS A 187 9.18 31.65 25.00
CA HIS A 187 9.26 30.18 25.08
C HIS A 187 9.57 29.60 23.71
N VAL A 188 10.73 28.94 23.59
CA VAL A 188 11.13 28.26 22.36
C VAL A 188 10.75 26.77 22.46
N PRO A 189 9.74 26.30 21.73
CA PRO A 189 9.34 24.90 21.77
C PRO A 189 10.38 23.99 21.12
N LEU A 190 10.67 22.87 21.74
CA LEU A 190 11.56 21.84 21.21
C LEU A 190 10.73 20.67 20.65
N PHE A 191 10.26 19.77 21.51
CA PHE A 191 9.65 18.51 21.10
C PHE A 191 8.23 18.37 21.62
N GLN A 192 7.30 17.98 20.75
CA GLN A 192 5.96 17.52 21.15
C GLN A 192 5.98 16.02 21.41
N ILE A 193 5.87 15.62 22.67
CA ILE A 193 6.05 14.23 23.09
C ILE A 193 5.08 13.86 24.23
N SER A 194 5.03 12.56 24.57
CA SER A 194 4.23 12.10 25.70
C SER A 194 4.73 12.67 27.01
N LYS A 195 3.85 12.77 28.02
CA LYS A 195 4.15 13.34 29.35
C LYS A 195 5.49 12.85 29.92
N SER A 196 5.63 11.54 30.08
CA SER A 196 6.80 10.93 30.71
C SER A 196 8.10 11.21 29.96
N LYS A 197 8.06 11.28 28.62
CA LYS A 197 9.22 11.62 27.81
C LYS A 197 9.54 13.11 27.91
N ALA A 198 8.52 13.99 27.91
CA ALA A 198 8.72 15.45 28.01
C ALA A 198 9.52 15.86 29.25
N PHE A 199 9.13 15.33 30.41
CA PHE A 199 9.83 15.61 31.67
C PHE A 199 11.25 15.03 31.69
N ARG A 200 11.46 13.84 31.13
CA ARG A 200 12.80 13.22 31.02
C ARG A 200 13.73 14.06 30.14
N HIS A 201 13.25 14.48 28.97
CA HIS A 201 14.03 15.32 28.06
C HIS A 201 14.30 16.71 28.65
N ALA A 202 13.34 17.31 29.36
CA ALA A 202 13.55 18.55 30.08
C ALA A 202 14.66 18.41 31.13
N ALA A 203 14.61 17.36 31.97
CA ALA A 203 15.62 17.10 32.98
C ALA A 203 17.01 16.85 32.39
N GLN A 204 17.11 16.07 31.30
CA GLN A 204 18.37 15.86 30.58
C GLN A 204 18.93 17.16 30.02
N LEU A 205 18.07 18.02 29.46
CA LEU A 205 18.50 19.29 28.90
C LEU A 205 18.93 20.28 30.00
N LYS A 206 18.24 20.31 31.15
CA LYS A 206 18.67 21.08 32.33
C LYS A 206 20.06 20.67 32.78
N ALA A 207 20.27 19.37 32.97
CA ALA A 207 21.56 18.82 33.36
C ALA A 207 22.66 19.15 32.32
N TYR A 208 22.34 19.07 31.04
CA TYR A 208 23.27 19.40 29.95
C TYR A 208 23.62 20.90 29.88
N LEU A 209 22.67 21.77 30.22
CA LEU A 209 22.86 23.22 30.25
C LEU A 209 23.40 23.74 31.60
N GLY A 210 23.54 22.88 32.62
CA GLY A 210 23.98 23.27 33.96
C GLY A 210 22.96 24.13 34.71
N LYS A 211 21.67 23.83 34.55
CA LYS A 211 20.53 24.55 35.15
C LYS A 211 19.74 23.68 36.13
#